data_AF-A0A252A2L6-F1
#
_entry.id   AF-A0A252A2L6-F1
#
_cell.length_a   1.000
_cell.length_b   1.000
_cell.length_c   1.000
_cell.angle_alpha   90.00
_cell.angle_beta   90.00
_cell.angle_gamma   90.00
#
_symmetry.space_group_name_H-M   'P 1'
#
loop_
_entity.id
_entity.type
_entity.pdbx_description
1 polymer ?
#
loop_
_entity_poly.entity_id
_entity_poly.type
_entity_poly.pdbx_seq_one_letter_code
_entity_poly.pdbx_strand_id
1 'polypeptide(L)' 'MSKHPTALCANQAVTLDGIQNALMMLMGEIYEHMDEGHDPAPTHNDCAAWGDGLSWLIKSIGRVRDELREVRS' A
#
# COMPACT_ATOMS: atom_id res chain seq x y z
N MET A 1 -17.99 -0.50 -25.09
CA MET A 1 -16.84 -0.92 -24.27
C MET A 1 -15.82 0.19 -24.27
N SER A 2 -15.52 0.73 -23.09
CA SER A 2 -14.51 1.77 -22.92
C SER A 2 -13.14 1.19 -23.30
N LYS A 3 -12.55 1.65 -24.41
CA LYS A 3 -11.21 1.25 -24.84
C LYS A 3 -10.18 2.01 -24.01
N HIS A 4 -10.05 1.68 -22.73
CA HIS A 4 -8.93 2.19 -21.95
C HIS A 4 -7.64 1.69 -22.59
N PRO A 5 -6.68 2.58 -22.93
CA PRO A 5 -5.47 2.15 -23.62
C PRO A 5 -4.69 1.17 -22.74
N THR A 6 -4.37 -0.02 -23.24
CA THR A 6 -3.61 -1.05 -22.51
C THR A 6 -2.28 -0.51 -21.96
N ALA A 7 -1.63 0.42 -22.67
CA ALA A 7 -0.43 1.12 -22.21
C ALA A 7 -0.68 2.01 -20.98
N LEU A 8 -1.85 2.64 -20.89
CA LEU A 8 -2.23 3.46 -19.74
C LEU A 8 -2.51 2.57 -18.52
N CYS A 9 -3.18 1.44 -18.70
CA CYS A 9 -3.38 0.43 -17.65
C CYS A 9 -2.04 -0.14 -17.12
N ALA A 10 -1.10 -0.42 -18.02
CA ALA A 10 0.24 -0.91 -17.65
C ALA A 10 1.02 0.14 -16.83
N ASN A 11 1.01 1.41 -17.24
CA ASN A 11 1.66 2.48 -16.49
C ASN A 11 1.05 2.67 -15.09
N GLN A 12 -0.28 2.64 -15.00
CA GLN A 12 -0.99 2.72 -13.71
C GLN A 12 -0.63 1.55 -12.79
N ALA A 13 -0.53 0.32 -13.32
CA ALA A 13 -0.12 -0.84 -12.53
C ALA A 13 1.32 -0.70 -11.97
N VAL A 14 2.25 -0.12 -12.73
CA VAL A 14 3.62 0.17 -12.24
C VAL A 14 3.59 1.22 -11.14
N THR A 15 2.81 2.28 -11.29
CA THR A 15 2.66 3.31 -10.25
C THR A 15 2.07 2.72 -8.97
N LEU A 16 1.04 1.88 -9.07
CA LEU A 16 0.43 1.21 -7.91
C LEU A 16 1.39 0.25 -7.21
N ASP A 17 2.27 -0.43 -7.95
CA ASP A 17 3.32 -1.26 -7.38
C ASP A 17 4.30 -0.43 -6.53
N GLY A 18 4.74 0.72 -7.05
CA GLY A 18 5.58 1.66 -6.32
C GLY A 18 4.92 2.19 -5.04
N ILE A 19 3.64 2.53 -5.10
CA ILE A 19 2.87 2.98 -3.92
C ILE A 19 2.75 1.85 -2.90
N GLN A 20 2.43 0.63 -3.35
CA GLN A 20 2.33 -0.54 -2.46
C GLN A 20 3.65 -0.78 -1.71
N ASN A 21 4.78 -0.69 -2.41
CA ASN A 21 6.11 -0.88 -1.81
C ASN A 21 6.43 0.22 -0.79
N ALA A 22 6.13 1.49 -1.08
CA ALA A 22 6.34 2.59 -0.14
C ALA A 22 5.51 2.42 1.14
N LEU A 23 4.26 1.95 1.03
CA LEU A 23 3.40 1.69 2.18
C LEU A 23 3.90 0.52 3.04
N MET A 24 4.48 -0.52 2.42
CA MET A 24 5.10 -1.62 3.17
C MET A 24 6.34 -1.15 3.95
N MET A 25 7.16 -0.27 3.36
CA MET A 25 8.31 0.32 4.06
C MET A 25 7.88 1.18 5.25
N LEU A 26 6.90 2.06 5.05
CA LEU A 26 6.34 2.90 6.12
C LEU A 26 5.76 2.07 7.27
N MET A 27 5.09 0.96 6.96
CA MET A 27 4.59 0.03 7.97
C MET A 27 5.74 -0.58 8.78
N GLY A 28 6.85 -0.94 8.14
CA GLY A 28 8.06 -1.42 8.82
C GLY A 28 8.63 -0.38 9.78
N GLU A 29 8.80 0.86 9.32
CA GLU A 29 9.31 1.97 10.14
C GLU A 29 8.43 2.25 11.37
N ILE A 30 7.10 2.22 11.21
CA ILE A 30 6.15 2.41 12.33
C ILE A 30 6.33 1.33 13.40
N TYR A 31 6.52 0.07 13.00
CA TYR A 31 6.72 -1.02 13.96
C TYR A 31 8.11 -1.00 14.60
N GLU A 32 9.16 -0.65 13.85
CA GLU A 32 10.53 -0.55 14.39
C GLU A 32 10.63 0.56 15.44
N HIS A 33 10.03 1.72 15.21
CA HIS A 33 10.06 2.83 16.17
C HIS A 33 9.15 2.65 17.40
N MET A 34 8.20 1.71 17.37
CA MET A 34 7.43 1.33 18.57
C MET A 34 8.29 0.67 19.66
N ASP A 35 9.31 -0.10 19.26
CA ASP A 35 10.16 -0.86 20.19
C ASP A 35 11.18 0.05 20.91
N GLU A 36 11.40 1.29 20.43
CA GLU A 36 12.44 2.20 20.92
C GLU A 36 12.05 3.02 22.17
N GLY A 37 10.83 2.86 22.69
CA GLY A 37 10.43 3.27 24.04
C GLY A 37 10.50 4.78 24.37
N HIS A 38 10.60 5.66 23.37
CA HIS A 38 10.61 7.12 23.57
C HIS A 38 9.24 7.75 23.24
N ASP A 39 8.59 8.33 24.25
CA ASP A 39 7.32 9.07 24.14
C ASP A 39 7.60 10.58 23.97
N PRO A 40 6.76 11.40 23.27
CA PRO A 40 5.34 11.16 23.02
C PRO A 40 4.96 11.01 21.54
N ALA A 41 4.75 9.77 21.09
CA ALA A 41 4.01 9.39 19.89
C ALA A 41 3.93 7.85 19.79
N PRO A 42 3.00 7.34 18.98
CA PRO A 42 1.62 6.96 19.29
C PRO A 42 1.54 5.82 20.32
N THR A 43 0.39 5.65 20.97
CA THR A 43 0.19 4.47 21.83
C THR A 43 0.22 3.20 20.99
N HIS A 44 0.57 2.06 21.58
CA HIS A 44 0.52 0.76 20.90
C HIS A 44 -0.84 0.49 20.20
N ASN A 45 -1.95 1.04 20.74
CA ASN A 45 -3.27 0.95 20.12
C ASN A 45 -3.40 1.76 18.83
N ASP A 46 -2.78 2.94 18.77
CA ASP A 46 -2.78 3.79 17.58
C ASP A 46 -1.97 3.13 16.46
N CYS A 47 -0.81 2.56 16.79
CA CYS A 47 0.01 1.84 15.82
C CYS A 47 -0.65 0.56 15.30
N ALA A 48 -1.37 -0.18 16.17
CA ALA A 48 -2.15 -1.34 15.73
C ALA A 48 -3.26 -0.93 14.73
N ALA A 49 -3.99 0.15 15.03
CA ALA A 49 -5.00 0.69 14.13
C ALA A 49 -4.40 1.19 12.79
N TRP A 50 -3.22 1.82 12.83
CA TRP A 50 -2.49 2.24 11.64
C TRP A 50 -1.99 1.04 10.83
N GLY A 51 -1.48 0.00 11.49
CA GLY A 51 -1.07 -1.25 10.86
C GLY A 51 -2.22 -1.95 10.13
N ASP A 52 -3.40 -2.00 10.75
CA ASP A 52 -4.62 -2.54 10.13
C ASP A 52 -5.08 -1.71 8.92
N GLY A 53 -5.11 -0.38 9.07
CA GLY A 53 -5.46 0.55 7.99
C GLY A 53 -4.50 0.47 6.80
N LEU A 54 -3.19 0.47 7.06
CA LEU A 54 -2.15 0.31 6.05
C LEU A 54 -2.22 -1.06 5.38
N SER A 55 -2.44 -2.13 6.15
CA SER A 55 -2.64 -3.48 5.61
C SER A 55 -3.84 -3.57 4.67
N TRP A 56 -4.96 -2.94 5.02
CA TRP A 56 -6.14 -2.88 4.17
C TRP A 56 -5.86 -2.10 2.88
N LEU A 57 -5.15 -0.96 2.97
CA LEU A 57 -4.81 -0.13 1.82
C LEU A 57 -3.86 -0.85 0.85
N ILE A 58 -2.81 -1.49 1.36
CA ILE A 58 -1.84 -2.29 0.59
C ILE A 58 -2.56 -3.39 -0.19
N LYS A 59 -3.46 -4.14 0.45
CA LYS A 59 -4.26 -5.19 -0.20
C LYS A 59 -5.19 -4.62 -1.28
N SER A 60 -5.81 -3.47 -1.02
CA SER A 60 -6.73 -2.82 -1.96
C SER A 60 -6.00 -2.33 -3.21
N ILE A 61 -4.82 -1.72 -3.05
CA ILE A 61 -3.95 -1.30 -4.15
C ILE A 61 -3.48 -2.50 -4.97
N GLY A 62 -3.05 -3.58 -4.31
CA GLY A 62 -2.65 -4.83 -4.97
C GLY A 62 -3.75 -5.39 -5.86
N ARG A 63 -5.00 -5.42 -5.38
CA ARG A 63 -6.16 -5.87 -6.19
C ARG A 63 -6.36 -5.02 -7.44
N VAL A 64 -6.35 -3.69 -7.32
CA VAL A 64 -6.51 -2.80 -8.49
C VAL A 64 -5.37 -2.97 -9.47
N ARG A 65 -4.13 -3.10 -8.98
CA ARG A 65 -2.95 -3.37 -9.81
C ARG A 65 -3.08 -4.67 -10.59
N ASP A 66 -3.56 -5.73 -9.94
CA ASP A 66 -3.67 -7.06 -10.54
C ASP A 66 -4.79 -7.08 -11.60
N GLU A 67 -5.95 -6.47 -11.33
CA GLU A 67 -7.01 -6.26 -12.31
C GLU A 67 -6.53 -5.47 -13.55
N LEU A 68 -5.74 -4.40 -13.34
CA LEU A 68 -5.15 -3.64 -14.45
C LEU A 68 -4.16 -4.46 -15.27
N ARG A 69 -3.50 -5.46 -14.66
CA ARG A 69 -2.63 -6.40 -15.36
C ARG A 69 -3.42 -7.45 -16.13
N GLU A 70 -4.58 -7.90 -15.64
CA GLU A 70 -5.46 -8.83 -16.34
C GLU A 70 -6.12 -8.19 -17.57
N VAL A 71 -6.39 -6.88 -17.57
CA VAL A 71 -6.85 -6.14 -18.76
C VAL A 71 -5.83 -6.20 -19.93
N ARG A 72 -4.58 -6.61 -19.66
CA ARG A 72 -3.54 -6.83 -20.67
C ARG A 72 -3.58 -8.22 -21.33
N SER A 73 -4.12 -9.25 -20.66
CA SER A 73 -4.14 -10.64 -21.15
C SER A 73 -5.31 -10.92 -22.07
#